data_AF-A0A6C0LCS8-F1
#
_entry.id   AF-A0A6C0LCS8-F1
#
_cell.length_a   1.000
_cell.length_b   1.000
_cell.length_c   1.000
_cell.angle_alpha   90.00
_cell.angle_beta   90.00
_cell.angle_gamma   90.00
#
_symmetry.space_group_name_H-M   'P 1'
#
loop_
_entity.id
_entity.type
_entity.pdbx_description
1 polymer ?
#
loop_
_entity_poly.entity_id
_entity_poly.type
_entity_poly.pdbx_seq_one_letter_code
_entity_poly.pdbx_strand_id
1 'polypeptide(L)'
;MANILETFIIVFTIILSTIIILWYIHNLNDHSMGIGSNTATLLNINYKENNKQMKGGASGSCSSTCDSIDPVSDPRYNMQQIIKQSILLEEHLTNKNKRCRDCITKHFLHIIGLAEEAQMLATNKIDKYPLINESVILYNELFKVWIKNKNMNGKDETYVLYCTDKLRDHRKQLIVIYFFNEKYNIVTNDKDDDKHKHTPSNHTMY
;
A
#
# COMPACT_ATOMS: atom_id res chain seq x y z
N MET A 1 -41.19 -21.20 -37.12
CA MET A 1 -39.78 -21.29 -37.54
C MET A 1 -39.05 -19.94 -37.53
N ALA A 2 -39.73 -18.78 -37.64
CA ALA A 2 -39.10 -17.45 -37.60
C ALA A 2 -38.42 -17.11 -36.25
N ASN A 3 -39.08 -17.38 -35.12
CA ASN A 3 -38.57 -16.99 -33.78
C ASN A 3 -37.27 -17.69 -33.38
N ILE A 4 -37.02 -18.90 -33.90
CA ILE A 4 -35.80 -19.65 -33.62
C ILE A 4 -34.62 -19.02 -34.35
N LEU A 5 -34.81 -18.62 -35.60
CA LEU A 5 -33.79 -17.97 -36.42
C LEU A 5 -33.43 -16.58 -35.87
N GLU A 6 -34.42 -15.80 -35.42
CA GLU A 6 -34.17 -14.51 -34.75
C GLU A 6 -33.38 -14.67 -33.45
N THR A 7 -33.69 -15.69 -32.64
CA THR A 7 -32.96 -15.97 -31.41
C THR A 7 -31.51 -16.35 -31.70
N PHE A 8 -31.26 -17.16 -32.74
CA PHE A 8 -29.90 -17.50 -33.15
C PHE A 8 -29.11 -16.29 -33.63
N ILE A 9 -29.73 -15.37 -34.37
CA ILE A 9 -29.08 -14.13 -34.82
C ILE A 9 -28.68 -13.28 -33.61
N ILE A 10 -29.56 -13.10 -32.63
CA ILE A 10 -29.25 -12.30 -31.42
C ILE A 10 -28.10 -12.93 -30.64
N VAL A 11 -28.15 -14.23 -30.36
CA VAL A 11 -27.09 -14.92 -29.62
C VAL A 11 -25.75 -14.82 -30.36
N PHE A 12 -25.76 -14.98 -31.68
CA PHE A 12 -24.55 -14.85 -32.51
C PHE A 12 -23.96 -13.43 -32.46
N THR A 13 -24.80 -12.38 -32.51
CA THR A 13 -24.33 -10.99 -32.40
C THR A 13 -23.67 -10.71 -31.05
N ILE A 14 -24.21 -11.25 -29.95
CA ILE A 14 -23.62 -11.11 -28.61
C ILE A 14 -22.25 -11.79 -28.58
N ILE A 15 -22.14 -13.03 -29.06
CA ILE A 15 -20.88 -13.77 -29.09
C ILE A 15 -19.82 -13.02 -29.90
N LEU A 16 -20.14 -12.56 -31.12
CA LEU A 16 -19.20 -11.78 -31.93
C LEU A 16 -18.74 -10.49 -31.23
N SER A 17 -19.67 -9.76 -30.61
CA SER A 17 -19.32 -8.52 -29.88
C SER A 17 -18.35 -8.78 -28.73
N THR A 18 -18.54 -9.88 -27.97
CA THR A 18 -17.63 -10.24 -26.88
C THR A 18 -16.23 -10.64 -27.37
N ILE A 19 -16.14 -11.36 -28.50
CA ILE A 19 -14.87 -11.75 -29.10
C ILE A 19 -14.07 -10.51 -29.56
N ILE A 20 -14.75 -9.53 -30.18
CA ILE A 20 -14.12 -8.29 -30.63
C ILE A 20 -13.55 -7.49 -29.44
N ILE A 21 -14.30 -7.40 -28.33
CA ILE A 21 -13.84 -6.70 -27.11
C ILE A 21 -12.62 -7.39 -26.51
N LEU A 22 -12.65 -8.73 -26.38
CA LEU A 22 -11.52 -9.48 -25.85
C LEU A 22 -10.27 -9.38 -26.73
N TRP A 23 -10.44 -9.41 -28.06
CA TRP A 23 -9.35 -9.21 -29.01
C TRP A 23 -8.75 -7.79 -28.90
N TYR A 24 -9.60 -6.77 -28.76
CA TYR A 24 -9.16 -5.39 -28.58
C TYR A 24 -8.34 -5.19 -27.29
N ILE A 25 -8.79 -5.77 -26.17
CA ILE A 25 -8.07 -5.74 -24.88
C ILE A 25 -6.72 -6.47 -25.00
N HIS A 26 -6.69 -7.63 -25.66
CA HIS A 26 -5.45 -8.38 -25.87
C HIS A 26 -4.44 -7.60 -26.72
N ASN A 27 -4.90 -6.98 -27.83
CA ASN A 27 -4.04 -6.21 -28.74
C ASN A 27 -3.48 -4.93 -28.08
N LEU A 28 -4.22 -4.34 -27.13
CA LEU A 28 -3.72 -3.22 -26.32
C LEU A 28 -2.62 -3.64 -25.33
N ASN A 29 -2.72 -4.86 -24.77
CA ASN A 29 -1.74 -5.35 -23.82
C ASN A 29 -0.39 -5.69 -24.50
N ASP A 30 -0.40 -6.19 -25.73
CA ASP A 30 0.84 -6.50 -26.49
C ASP A 30 1.64 -5.25 -26.90
N HIS A 31 1.03 -4.07 -26.98
CA HIS A 31 1.72 -2.80 -27.28
C HIS A 31 2.23 -2.03 -26.04
N SER A 32 2.13 -2.61 -24.83
CA SER A 32 2.56 -1.94 -23.58
C SER A 32 3.81 -2.54 -22.91
N MET A 33 4.63 -3.30 -23.64
CA MET A 33 6.00 -3.63 -23.22
C MET A 33 7.03 -2.92 -24.09
N GLY A 34 7.75 -1.96 -23.52
CA GLY A 34 9.06 -1.57 -24.04
C GLY A 34 9.52 -0.12 -23.88
N ILE A 35 9.52 0.46 -22.67
CA ILE A 35 10.50 1.50 -22.23
C ILE A 35 10.65 1.31 -20.70
N GLY A 36 11.64 0.60 -20.17
CA GLY A 36 13.06 0.96 -20.11
C GLY A 36 13.39 1.47 -18.69
N SER A 37 13.52 0.57 -17.71
CA SER A 37 14.80 0.12 -17.11
C SER A 37 15.84 1.21 -16.86
N ASN A 38 16.38 1.19 -15.62
CA ASN A 38 17.60 1.84 -15.11
C ASN A 38 17.40 3.11 -14.26
N THR A 39 16.78 2.97 -13.06
CA THR A 39 17.09 3.85 -11.90
C THR A 39 16.60 3.30 -10.54
N ALA A 40 16.35 2.00 -10.43
CA ALA A 40 15.88 1.40 -9.17
C ALA A 40 16.97 0.69 -8.36
N THR A 41 18.23 1.08 -8.53
CA THR A 41 19.37 0.49 -7.80
C THR A 41 20.03 1.49 -6.84
N LEU A 42 19.25 2.29 -6.10
CA LEU A 42 19.80 3.12 -5.00
C LEU A 42 18.82 3.34 -3.84
N LEU A 43 18.18 2.26 -3.36
CA LEU A 43 17.68 2.22 -1.97
C LEU A 43 18.02 0.87 -1.34
N ASN A 44 19.32 0.57 -1.24
CA ASN A 44 19.83 -0.42 -0.30
C ASN A 44 19.78 0.20 1.11
N ILE A 45 18.60 0.21 1.72
CA ILE A 45 18.48 0.46 3.16
C ILE A 45 18.73 -0.89 3.83
N ASN A 46 19.93 -1.02 4.37
CA ASN A 46 20.43 -2.13 5.18
C ASN A 46 19.39 -2.48 6.28
N TYR A 47 18.56 -3.48 6.01
CA TYR A 47 17.62 -4.02 6.99
C TYR A 47 18.43 -4.88 7.97
N LYS A 48 18.67 -4.35 9.16
CA LYS A 48 19.34 -5.10 10.23
C LYS A 48 18.35 -6.14 10.76
N GLU A 49 18.43 -7.34 10.21
CA GLU A 49 17.66 -8.52 10.59
C GLU A 49 17.97 -8.91 12.05
N ASN A 50 17.06 -8.61 12.97
CA ASN A 50 17.13 -9.15 14.33
C ASN A 50 16.59 -10.59 14.32
N ASN A 51 17.49 -11.54 14.08
CA ASN A 51 17.24 -12.96 14.21
C ASN A 51 17.00 -13.34 15.69
N LYS A 52 15.74 -13.50 16.11
CA LYS A 52 15.39 -14.34 17.27
C LYS A 52 14.97 -15.72 16.75
N GLN A 53 15.91 -16.66 16.80
CA GLN A 53 15.67 -18.09 16.64
C GLN A 53 14.55 -18.56 17.58
N MET A 54 13.45 -19.04 17.03
CA MET A 54 12.58 -19.98 17.74
C MET A 54 12.91 -21.39 17.28
N LYS A 55 13.44 -22.18 18.22
CA LYS A 55 13.70 -23.62 18.08
C LYS A 55 12.41 -24.42 18.32
N GLY A 56 12.18 -25.41 17.45
CA GLY A 56 11.36 -26.61 17.68
C GLY A 56 9.95 -26.54 17.07
N GLY A 57 9.44 -27.51 16.29
CA GLY A 57 9.90 -28.83 15.89
C GLY A 57 8.98 -29.41 14.80
N ALA A 58 9.48 -30.44 14.13
CA ALA A 58 9.13 -31.00 12.82
C ALA A 58 7.66 -31.38 12.51
N SER A 59 7.24 -31.18 11.25
CA SER A 59 6.85 -32.25 10.30
C SER A 59 6.10 -31.68 9.08
N GLY A 60 6.67 -31.79 7.87
CA GLY A 60 5.98 -31.47 6.61
C GLY A 60 6.87 -30.74 5.59
N SER A 61 7.71 -31.49 4.89
CA SER A 61 8.69 -31.00 3.91
C SER A 61 8.05 -30.45 2.63
N CYS A 62 8.20 -29.13 2.41
CA CYS A 62 8.59 -28.59 1.11
C CYS A 62 9.76 -27.60 1.32
N SER A 63 10.94 -27.93 0.78
CA SER A 63 12.07 -27.02 0.71
C SER A 63 11.99 -26.26 -0.61
N SER A 64 11.19 -25.21 -0.63
CA SER A 64 11.11 -24.23 -1.72
C SER A 64 11.64 -22.90 -1.20
N THR A 65 12.94 -22.66 -1.36
CA THR A 65 13.60 -21.39 -1.03
C THR A 65 13.15 -20.30 -2.01
N CYS A 66 11.89 -19.89 -1.84
CA CYS A 66 11.34 -18.62 -2.29
C CYS A 66 11.63 -17.64 -1.14
N ASP A 67 12.90 -17.22 -1.05
CA ASP A 67 13.29 -16.20 -0.09
C ASP A 67 12.70 -14.87 -0.58
N SER A 68 11.87 -14.26 0.29
CA SER A 68 11.19 -12.96 0.16
C SER A 68 9.90 -12.91 -0.68
N ILE A 69 8.87 -13.65 -0.28
CA ILE A 69 7.50 -13.17 -0.56
C ILE A 69 7.26 -11.89 0.26
N ASP A 70 6.90 -10.80 -0.40
CA ASP A 70 6.48 -9.57 0.28
C ASP A 70 5.34 -9.91 1.26
N PRO A 71 5.29 -9.33 2.47
CA PRO A 71 4.24 -9.59 3.45
C PRO A 71 2.93 -8.89 3.05
N VAL A 72 2.41 -9.20 1.86
CA VAL A 72 1.22 -8.61 1.23
C VAL A 72 -0.05 -8.79 2.07
N SER A 73 -0.04 -9.74 3.00
CA SER A 73 -1.14 -10.00 3.94
C SER A 73 -1.05 -9.19 5.24
N ASP A 74 0.03 -8.44 5.49
CA ASP A 74 0.11 -7.51 6.63
C ASP A 74 -0.42 -6.12 6.22
N PRO A 75 -1.43 -5.57 6.92
CA PRO A 75 -1.88 -4.19 6.70
C PRO A 75 -0.75 -3.15 6.68
N ARG A 76 0.34 -3.35 7.45
CA ARG A 76 1.50 -2.45 7.45
C ARG A 76 2.18 -2.36 6.10
N TYR A 77 2.25 -3.47 5.37
CA TYR A 77 2.86 -3.49 4.05
C TYR A 77 2.10 -2.56 3.11
N ASN A 78 0.77 -2.66 3.07
CA ASN A 78 -0.07 -1.77 2.26
C ASN A 78 0.09 -0.30 2.67
N MET A 79 0.17 -0.01 3.97
CA MET A 79 0.42 1.35 4.45
C MET A 79 1.79 1.91 4.01
N GLN A 80 2.83 1.07 3.96
CA GLN A 80 4.13 1.46 3.41
C GLN A 80 4.06 1.73 1.90
N GLN A 81 3.29 0.94 1.15
CA GLN A 81 3.09 1.17 -0.27
C GLN A 81 2.30 2.45 -0.53
N ILE A 82 1.28 2.76 0.28
CA ILE A 82 0.54 4.03 0.23
C ILE A 82 1.48 5.23 0.38
N ILE A 83 2.44 5.16 1.29
CA ILE A 83 3.45 6.22 1.49
C ILE A 83 4.27 6.41 0.21
N LYS A 84 4.79 5.33 -0.37
CA LYS A 84 5.57 5.37 -1.62
C LYS A 84 4.74 5.97 -2.76
N GLN A 85 3.52 5.50 -2.94
CA GLN A 85 2.61 6.01 -3.98
C GLN A 85 2.22 7.47 -3.75
N SER A 86 2.08 7.89 -2.49
CA SER A 86 1.81 9.30 -2.14
C SER A 86 2.98 10.22 -2.50
N ILE A 87 4.24 9.76 -2.43
CA ILE A 87 5.39 10.57 -2.87
C ILE A 87 5.33 10.81 -4.38
N LEU A 88 5.07 9.75 -5.16
CA LEU A 88 4.94 9.84 -6.62
C LEU A 88 3.77 10.75 -7.02
N LEU A 89 2.63 10.60 -6.34
CA LEU A 89 1.46 11.45 -6.57
C LEU A 89 1.77 12.93 -6.25
N GLU A 90 2.48 13.22 -5.17
CA GLU A 90 2.92 14.60 -4.87
C GLU A 90 3.78 15.19 -5.98
N GLU A 91 4.72 14.42 -6.53
CA GLU A 91 5.55 14.87 -7.64
C GLU A 91 4.70 15.22 -8.87
N HIS A 92 3.73 14.38 -9.22
CA HIS A 92 2.80 14.66 -10.31
C HIS A 92 1.92 15.89 -10.05
N LEU A 93 1.52 16.15 -8.80
CA LEU A 93 0.71 17.31 -8.45
C LEU A 93 1.54 18.60 -8.49
N THR A 94 2.76 18.60 -7.99
CA THR A 94 3.61 19.80 -7.84
C THR A 94 4.33 20.19 -9.14
N ASN A 95 4.76 19.22 -9.96
CA ASN A 95 5.51 19.49 -11.17
C ASN A 95 4.58 19.62 -12.39
N LYS A 96 4.40 20.85 -12.91
CA LYS A 96 3.52 21.12 -14.06
C LYS A 96 3.88 20.30 -15.30
N ASN A 97 5.16 20.01 -15.54
CA ASN A 97 5.61 19.22 -16.69
C ASN A 97 5.27 17.73 -16.56
N LYS A 98 5.03 17.24 -15.34
CA LYS A 98 4.63 15.86 -15.04
C LYS A 98 3.16 15.73 -14.66
N ARG A 99 2.39 16.84 -14.66
CA ARG A 99 0.99 16.89 -14.20
C ARG A 99 0.03 16.31 -15.25
N CYS A 100 0.10 15.00 -15.41
CA CYS A 100 -0.81 14.24 -16.26
C CYS A 100 -2.04 13.82 -15.47
N ARG A 101 -3.23 14.15 -15.98
CA ARG A 101 -4.49 13.87 -15.28
C ARG A 101 -4.77 12.38 -15.12
N ASP A 102 -4.40 11.58 -16.13
CA ASP A 102 -4.59 10.14 -16.09
C ASP A 102 -3.62 9.48 -15.10
N CYS A 103 -2.36 9.92 -15.07
CA CYS A 103 -1.38 9.45 -14.08
C CYS A 103 -1.83 9.76 -12.66
N ILE A 104 -2.27 11.00 -12.39
CA ILE A 104 -2.76 11.41 -11.06
C ILE A 104 -3.97 10.57 -10.65
N THR A 105 -4.92 10.36 -11.56
CA THR A 105 -6.10 9.52 -11.33
C THR A 105 -5.69 8.08 -11.00
N LYS A 106 -4.74 7.50 -11.74
CA LYS A 106 -4.20 6.16 -11.48
C LYS A 106 -3.55 6.05 -10.11
N HIS A 107 -2.74 7.03 -9.71
CA HIS A 107 -2.12 7.04 -8.38
C HIS A 107 -3.16 7.13 -7.26
N PHE A 108 -4.17 7.99 -7.39
CA PHE A 108 -5.25 8.05 -6.40
C PHE A 108 -5.95 6.71 -6.26
N LEU A 109 -6.36 6.09 -7.37
CA LEU A 109 -7.05 4.79 -7.34
C LEU A 109 -6.18 3.70 -6.73
N HIS A 110 -4.88 3.69 -7.03
CA HIS A 110 -3.95 2.72 -6.45
C HIS A 110 -3.82 2.92 -4.93
N ILE A 111 -3.67 4.16 -4.47
CA ILE A 111 -3.59 4.48 -3.03
C ILE A 111 -4.89 4.09 -2.31
N ILE A 112 -6.06 4.40 -2.90
CA ILE A 112 -7.36 4.06 -2.33
C ILE A 112 -7.50 2.53 -2.21
N GLY A 113 -7.17 1.79 -3.27
CA GLY A 113 -7.21 0.32 -3.25
C GLY A 113 -6.34 -0.27 -2.14
N LEU A 114 -5.11 0.22 -1.98
CA LEU A 114 -4.22 -0.21 -0.89
C LEU A 114 -4.79 0.13 0.49
N ALA A 115 -5.45 1.29 0.64
CA ALA A 115 -6.01 1.71 1.92
C ALA A 115 -7.21 0.84 2.32
N GLU A 116 -8.11 0.56 1.37
CA GLU A 116 -9.26 -0.31 1.55
C GLU A 116 -8.81 -1.75 1.83
N GLU A 117 -7.79 -2.24 1.12
CA GLU A 117 -7.21 -3.55 1.37
C GLU A 117 -6.56 -3.62 2.76
N ALA A 118 -5.80 -2.60 3.17
CA ALA A 118 -5.23 -2.54 4.52
C ALA A 118 -6.32 -2.58 5.61
N GLN A 119 -7.44 -1.87 5.39
CA GLN A 119 -8.60 -1.90 6.28
C GLN A 119 -9.22 -3.29 6.34
N MET A 120 -9.43 -3.95 5.19
CA MET A 120 -9.96 -5.30 5.13
C MET A 120 -9.06 -6.32 5.85
N LEU A 121 -7.75 -6.27 5.61
CA LEU A 121 -6.77 -7.18 6.22
C LEU A 121 -6.67 -6.96 7.74
N ALA A 122 -6.86 -5.73 8.23
CA ALA A 122 -6.84 -5.43 9.65
C ALA A 122 -8.01 -6.06 10.41
N THR A 123 -9.14 -6.34 9.75
CA THR A 123 -10.35 -6.98 10.32
C THR A 123 -10.72 -6.39 11.70
N ASN A 124 -10.77 -7.23 12.74
CA ASN A 124 -11.12 -6.86 14.11
C ASN A 124 -9.94 -6.26 14.89
N LYS A 125 -8.76 -6.15 14.27
CA LYS A 125 -7.52 -5.64 14.88
C LYS A 125 -7.18 -4.25 14.38
N ILE A 126 -8.14 -3.51 13.84
CA ILE A 126 -7.95 -2.16 13.27
C ILE A 126 -7.26 -1.20 14.24
N ASP A 127 -7.52 -1.33 15.55
CA ASP A 127 -6.91 -0.50 16.60
C ASP A 127 -5.38 -0.64 16.69
N LYS A 128 -4.81 -1.74 16.17
CA LYS A 128 -3.36 -1.95 16.12
C LYS A 128 -2.67 -1.18 15.00
N TYR A 129 -3.44 -0.59 14.08
CA TYR A 129 -2.97 0.06 12.88
C TYR A 129 -3.56 1.47 12.78
N PRO A 130 -2.94 2.45 13.47
CA PRO A 130 -3.46 3.82 13.52
C PRO A 130 -3.49 4.46 12.14
N LEU A 131 -4.50 5.29 11.87
CA LEU A 131 -4.67 6.04 10.62
C LEU A 131 -5.11 5.22 9.40
N ILE A 132 -5.38 3.92 9.50
CA ILE A 132 -5.94 3.17 8.35
C ILE A 132 -7.31 3.74 7.94
N ASN A 133 -8.24 3.88 8.88
CA ASN A 133 -9.59 4.37 8.58
C ASN A 133 -9.55 5.81 8.04
N GLU A 134 -8.74 6.66 8.67
CA GLU A 134 -8.52 8.04 8.27
C GLU A 134 -7.91 8.11 6.86
N SER A 135 -7.01 7.19 6.51
CA SER A 135 -6.44 7.10 5.16
C SER A 135 -7.50 6.81 4.11
N VAL A 136 -8.37 5.82 4.36
CA VAL A 136 -9.46 5.47 3.43
C VAL A 136 -10.35 6.69 3.17
N ILE A 137 -10.75 7.40 4.23
CA ILE A 137 -11.61 8.58 4.14
C ILE A 137 -10.89 9.70 3.37
N LEU A 138 -9.68 10.07 3.80
CA LEU A 138 -8.95 11.20 3.24
C LEU A 138 -8.67 11.01 1.75
N TYR A 139 -8.11 9.87 1.33
CA TYR A 139 -7.75 9.68 -0.07
C TYR A 139 -8.97 9.65 -0.99
N ASN A 140 -10.10 9.12 -0.51
CA ASN A 140 -11.39 9.21 -1.21
C ASN A 140 -11.88 10.66 -1.34
N GLU A 141 -11.77 11.47 -0.29
CA GLU A 141 -12.14 12.89 -0.32
C GLU A 141 -11.27 13.69 -1.29
N LEU A 142 -9.95 13.51 -1.24
CA LEU A 142 -9.01 14.15 -2.16
C LEU A 142 -9.29 13.74 -3.61
N PHE A 143 -9.62 12.46 -3.84
CA PHE A 143 -9.97 11.99 -5.17
C PHE A 143 -11.29 12.60 -5.67
N LYS A 144 -12.31 12.73 -4.81
CA LYS A 144 -13.56 13.42 -5.15
C LYS A 144 -13.31 14.88 -5.56
N VAL A 145 -12.48 15.61 -4.79
CA VAL A 145 -12.06 16.97 -5.14
C VAL A 145 -11.33 16.99 -6.48
N TRP A 146 -10.41 16.05 -6.70
CA TRP A 146 -9.68 15.94 -7.95
C TRP A 146 -10.63 15.74 -9.15
N ILE A 147 -11.58 14.81 -9.08
CA ILE A 147 -12.52 14.48 -10.16
C ILE A 147 -13.49 15.63 -10.44
N LYS A 148 -14.04 16.26 -9.39
CA LYS A 148 -15.00 17.38 -9.52
C LYS A 148 -14.44 18.55 -10.33
N ASN A 149 -13.13 18.78 -10.25
CA ASN A 149 -12.45 19.89 -10.93
C ASN A 149 -11.93 19.54 -12.35
N LYS A 150 -12.41 18.46 -12.99
CA LYS A 150 -11.96 18.01 -14.33
C LYS A 150 -12.01 19.09 -15.40
N ASN A 151 -13.03 19.93 -15.37
CA ASN A 151 -13.34 20.87 -16.47
C ASN A 151 -12.80 22.29 -16.22
N MET A 152 -11.98 22.49 -15.18
CA MET A 152 -11.56 23.83 -14.74
C MET A 152 -10.45 24.48 -15.59
N ASN A 153 -9.95 23.81 -16.64
CA ASN A 153 -9.03 24.33 -17.66
C ASN A 153 -8.01 25.37 -17.15
N GLY A 154 -7.33 25.07 -16.03
CA GLY A 154 -6.22 25.88 -15.51
C GLY A 154 -6.58 27.26 -14.94
N LYS A 155 -7.86 27.62 -14.79
CA LYS A 155 -8.24 28.94 -14.25
C LYS A 155 -8.06 29.06 -12.74
N ASP A 156 -8.16 27.95 -12.02
CA ASP A 156 -8.00 27.89 -10.57
C ASP A 156 -7.17 26.65 -10.20
N GLU A 157 -5.94 26.85 -9.72
CA GLU A 157 -5.04 25.78 -9.25
C GLU A 157 -5.16 25.53 -7.74
N THR A 158 -6.06 26.23 -7.03
CA THR A 158 -6.20 26.14 -5.57
C THR A 158 -6.53 24.72 -5.11
N TYR A 159 -7.33 23.98 -5.90
CA TYR A 159 -7.64 22.58 -5.59
C TYR A 159 -6.42 21.66 -5.70
N VAL A 160 -5.46 21.95 -6.58
CA VAL A 160 -4.21 21.19 -6.69
C VAL A 160 -3.35 21.41 -5.47
N LEU A 161 -3.23 22.66 -5.03
CA LEU A 161 -2.52 23.02 -3.81
C LEU A 161 -3.17 22.35 -2.59
N TYR A 162 -4.49 22.44 -2.46
CA TYR A 162 -5.26 21.77 -1.41
C TYR A 162 -4.99 20.25 -1.37
N CYS A 163 -5.07 19.57 -2.52
CA CYS A 163 -4.77 18.14 -2.58
C CYS A 163 -3.32 17.83 -2.19
N THR A 164 -2.38 18.65 -2.64
CA THR A 164 -0.95 18.49 -2.36
C THR A 164 -0.65 18.60 -0.87
N ASP A 165 -1.17 19.64 -0.21
CA ASP A 165 -0.91 19.90 1.20
C ASP A 165 -1.52 18.82 2.09
N LYS A 166 -2.79 18.46 1.86
CA LYS A 166 -3.46 17.39 2.61
C LYS A 166 -2.79 16.04 2.44
N LEU A 167 -2.38 15.71 1.22
CA LEU A 167 -1.64 14.48 0.93
C LEU A 167 -0.29 14.46 1.65
N ARG A 168 0.43 15.59 1.63
CA ARG A 168 1.76 15.71 2.27
C ARG A 168 1.66 15.57 3.79
N ASP A 169 0.70 16.24 4.41
CA ASP A 169 0.50 16.21 5.86
C ASP A 169 0.17 14.80 6.33
N HIS A 170 -0.75 14.12 5.64
CA HIS A 170 -1.11 12.75 5.96
C HIS A 170 0.05 11.78 5.76
N ARG A 171 0.76 11.89 4.62
CA ARG A 171 1.93 11.03 4.36
C ARG A 171 2.99 11.16 5.45
N LYS A 172 3.27 12.37 5.96
CA LYS A 172 4.23 12.56 7.05
C LYS A 172 3.82 11.80 8.31
N GLN A 173 2.54 11.82 8.67
CA GLN A 173 2.01 11.05 9.80
C GLN A 173 2.19 9.55 9.58
N LEU A 174 1.86 9.06 8.38
CA LEU A 174 2.02 7.65 8.02
C LEU A 174 3.49 7.21 8.08
N ILE A 175 4.44 8.04 7.61
CA ILE A 175 5.87 7.76 7.68
C ILE A 175 6.33 7.54 9.13
N VAL A 176 5.91 8.39 10.06
CA VAL A 176 6.27 8.26 11.48
C VAL A 176 5.76 6.94 12.05
N ILE A 177 4.54 6.53 11.69
CA ILE A 177 3.89 5.33 12.25
C ILE A 177 4.39 4.04 11.60
N TYR A 178 4.53 4.02 10.28
CA TYR A 178 4.71 2.79 9.49
C TYR A 178 6.13 2.59 8.93
N PHE A 179 6.96 3.63 8.91
CA PHE A 179 8.38 3.52 8.54
C PHE A 179 9.30 3.63 9.76
N PHE A 180 9.14 4.66 10.57
CA PHE A 180 10.08 4.93 11.66
C PHE A 180 9.73 4.26 12.98
N ASN A 181 8.47 3.85 13.17
CA ASN A 181 7.98 3.20 14.40
C ASN A 181 8.37 3.97 15.69
N GLU A 182 8.60 5.28 15.59
CA GLU A 182 9.19 6.11 16.66
C GLU A 182 8.24 6.28 17.85
N LYS A 183 6.95 6.01 17.67
CA LYS A 183 5.94 6.14 18.73
C LYS A 183 5.83 4.90 19.65
N TYR A 184 6.55 3.80 19.34
CA TYR A 184 6.52 2.56 20.13
C TYR A 184 7.91 2.01 20.52
N ASN A 185 8.98 2.81 20.44
CA ASN A 185 10.18 2.56 21.26
C ASN A 185 9.93 2.95 22.73
N ILE A 186 8.84 2.42 23.31
CA ILE A 186 8.61 2.47 24.76
C ILE A 186 9.25 1.20 25.32
N VAL A 187 10.50 1.35 25.77
CA VAL A 187 11.24 0.49 26.69
C VAL A 187 11.05 -1.01 26.45
N THR A 188 12.05 -1.64 25.82
CA THR A 188 12.34 -3.04 26.11
C THR A 188 12.58 -3.13 27.62
N ASN A 189 11.55 -3.51 28.38
CA ASN A 189 11.75 -4.02 29.73
C ASN A 189 12.39 -5.39 29.54
N ASP A 190 13.70 -5.37 29.31
CA ASP A 190 14.57 -6.46 29.71
C ASP A 190 14.44 -6.53 31.23
N LYS A 191 13.46 -7.31 31.68
CA LYS A 191 13.49 -7.87 33.02
C LYS A 191 14.60 -8.89 32.97
N ASP A 192 15.80 -8.44 33.33
CA ASP A 192 16.82 -9.31 33.88
C ASP A 192 16.19 -10.02 35.09
N ASP A 193 15.76 -11.25 34.86
CA ASP A 193 15.46 -12.23 35.89
C ASP A 193 16.78 -12.62 36.58
N ASP A 194 17.36 -11.72 37.37
CA ASP A 194 18.39 -12.08 38.33
C ASP A 194 17.71 -12.64 39.60
N LYS A 195 17.34 -13.91 39.52
CA LYS A 195 16.98 -14.75 40.68
C LYS A 195 17.95 -15.92 40.82
N HIS A 196 19.07 -15.67 41.48
CA HIS A 196 19.69 -16.64 42.39
C HIS A 196 20.05 -15.92 43.71
N LYS A 197 19.15 -15.95 44.69
CA LYS A 197 19.09 -16.88 45.84
C LYS A 197 20.16 -16.64 46.94
N HIS A 198 19.65 -16.20 48.11
CA HIS A 198 20.05 -16.55 49.50
C HIS A 198 21.41 -16.03 50.01
N THR A 199 21.59 -15.45 51.21
CA THR A 199 20.78 -15.06 52.38
C THR A 199 21.71 -14.25 53.32
N PRO A 200 21.21 -13.47 54.30
CA PRO A 200 21.99 -12.54 55.12
C PRO A 200 22.42 -13.13 56.47
N SER A 201 23.57 -12.67 57.01
CA SER A 201 24.04 -12.81 58.41
C SER A 201 25.46 -12.21 58.48
N ASN A 202 25.93 -11.40 59.42
CA ASN A 202 25.41 -10.77 60.62
C ASN A 202 26.48 -9.74 61.08
N HIS A 203 26.06 -8.78 61.89
CA HIS A 203 26.84 -8.09 62.92
C HIS A 203 27.90 -7.01 62.57
N THR A 204 27.51 -5.77 62.89
CA THR A 204 28.33 -4.74 63.55
C THR A 204 28.93 -5.24 64.89
N MET A 205 30.19 -4.90 65.20
CA MET A 205 30.61 -3.94 66.26
C MET A 205 32.09 -4.17 66.66
N TYR A 206 32.78 -3.04 66.92
CA TYR A 206 34.16 -2.82 67.42
C TYR A 206 35.31 -2.85 66.41
#